data_AF-A0A822DJ18-F1
#
_entry.id   AF-A0A822DJ18-F1
#
_cell.length_a   1.000
_cell.length_b   1.000
_cell.length_c   1.000
_cell.angle_alpha   90.00
_cell.angle_beta   90.00
_cell.angle_gamma   90.00
#
_symmetry.space_group_name_H-M   'P 1'
#
loop_
_entity.id
_entity.type
_entity.pdbx_description
1 polymer ?
#
loop_
_entity_poly.entity_id
_entity_poly.type
_entity_poly.pdbx_seq_one_letter_code
_entity_poly.pdbx_strand_id
1 'polypeptide(L)'
;MESRPTEIDEYIAFGKAEYKNKSAQLAKIDDFQKTYSWERALWWYTRQSFIYRMLMTALRQQSIHLLFLLRFWIRNIDRQLKQSQCHVPMRVFWGGWKSNNDFDLLQTSV
;
A
#
# COMPACT_ATOMS: atom_id res chain seq x y z
N MET A 1 10.96 -7.41 14.60
CA MET A 1 10.68 -6.20 15.42
C MET A 1 9.23 -5.85 15.20
N GLU A 2 8.41 -6.09 16.23
CA GLU A 2 7.03 -5.60 16.27
C GLU A 2 7.05 -4.07 16.19
N SER A 3 6.16 -3.51 15.36
CA SER A 3 5.94 -2.07 15.29
C SER A 3 5.54 -1.53 16.67
N ARG A 4 6.12 -0.39 17.08
CA ARG A 4 5.75 0.24 18.35
C ARG A 4 4.24 0.55 18.31
N PRO A 5 3.47 0.25 19.37
CA PRO A 5 2.01 0.49 19.41
C PRO A 5 1.62 1.89 18.92
N THR A 6 2.44 2.87 19.29
CA THR A 6 2.30 4.30 18.95
C THR A 6 2.26 4.57 17.44
N GLU A 7 3.02 3.84 16.62
CA GLU A 7 3.11 4.09 15.17
C GLU A 7 1.82 3.68 14.45
N ILE A 8 1.20 2.58 14.90
CA ILE A 8 -0.07 2.09 14.36
C ILE A 8 -1.20 3.00 14.81
N ASP A 9 -1.18 3.44 16.07
CA ASP A 9 -2.19 4.36 16.61
C ASP A 9 -2.16 5.72 15.91
N GLU A 10 -0.98 6.29 15.67
CA GLU A 10 -0.80 7.52 14.87
C GLU A 10 -1.36 7.36 13.46
N TYR A 11 -1.08 6.22 12.81
CA TYR A 11 -1.58 5.91 11.49
C TYR A 11 -3.11 5.79 11.46
N ILE A 12 -3.70 5.12 12.45
CA ILE A 12 -5.16 4.99 12.60
C ILE A 12 -5.79 6.36 12.85
N ALA A 13 -5.21 7.18 13.72
CA ALA A 13 -5.69 8.53 14.00
C ALA A 13 -5.69 9.39 12.72
N PHE A 14 -4.61 9.34 11.94
CA PHE A 14 -4.54 10.00 10.64
C PHE A 14 -5.62 9.50 9.68
N GLY A 15 -5.80 8.18 9.57
CA GLY A 15 -6.84 7.59 8.73
C GLY A 15 -8.25 8.01 9.15
N LYS A 16 -8.55 8.05 10.45
CA LYS A 16 -9.86 8.49 10.96
C LYS A 16 -10.13 9.95 10.66
N ALA A 17 -9.09 10.81 10.70
CA ALA A 17 -9.20 12.21 10.32
C ALA A 17 -9.48 12.39 8.82
N GLU A 18 -8.72 11.71 7.96
CA GLU A 18 -8.88 11.77 6.49
C GLU A 18 -10.23 11.21 6.00
N TYR A 19 -10.75 10.18 6.66
CA TYR A 19 -11.96 9.47 6.26
C TYR A 19 -13.19 9.79 7.12
N LYS A 20 -13.18 10.89 7.89
CA LYS A 20 -14.23 11.28 8.84
C LYS A 20 -15.66 11.23 8.29
N ASN A 21 -15.84 11.52 7.00
CA ASN A 21 -17.17 11.56 6.34
C ASN A 21 -17.50 10.28 5.54
N LYS A 22 -16.64 9.25 5.57
CA LYS A 22 -16.79 8.01 4.81
C LYS A 22 -16.96 6.82 5.76
N SER A 23 -18.19 6.58 6.21
CA SER A 23 -18.56 5.52 7.17
C SER A 23 -18.02 4.12 6.78
N ALA A 24 -18.05 3.78 5.49
CA ALA A 24 -17.52 2.51 4.99
C ALA A 24 -16.00 2.36 5.16
N GLN A 25 -15.23 3.46 5.12
CA GLN A 25 -13.78 3.42 5.36
C GLN A 25 -13.48 3.42 6.85
N LEU A 26 -14.24 4.15 7.66
CA LEU A 26 -14.11 4.13 9.12
C LEU A 26 -14.30 2.71 9.69
N ALA A 27 -15.31 1.97 9.20
CA ALA A 27 -15.52 0.58 9.59
C ALA A 27 -14.31 -0.32 9.24
N LYS A 28 -13.65 -0.09 8.09
CA LYS A 28 -12.43 -0.81 7.69
C LYS A 28 -11.22 -0.44 8.54
N ILE A 29 -11.15 0.80 9.01
CA ILE A 29 -10.10 1.26 9.93
C ILE A 29 -10.28 0.62 11.30
N ASP A 30 -11.51 0.51 11.81
CA ASP A 30 -11.79 -0.16 13.08
C ASP A 30 -11.55 -1.68 12.98
N ASP A 31 -11.92 -2.30 11.86
CA ASP A 31 -11.60 -3.71 11.57
C ASP A 31 -10.07 -3.93 11.53
N PHE A 32 -9.34 -3.02 10.89
CA PHE A 32 -7.88 -3.03 10.88
C PHE A 32 -7.29 -2.92 12.28
N GLN A 33 -7.77 -1.97 13.09
CA GLN A 33 -7.28 -1.78 14.46
C GLN A 33 -7.40 -3.06 15.31
N LYS A 34 -8.46 -3.84 15.12
CA LYS A 34 -8.72 -5.06 15.91
C LYS A 34 -8.03 -6.30 15.36
N THR A 35 -7.80 -6.38 14.05
CA THR A 35 -7.38 -7.63 13.38
C THR A 35 -6.01 -7.54 12.71
N TYR A 36 -5.35 -6.38 12.77
CA TYR A 36 -4.03 -6.22 12.17
C TYR A 36 -2.99 -7.09 12.87
N SER A 37 -2.28 -7.86 12.06
CA SER A 37 -1.08 -8.60 12.43
C SER A 37 -0.06 -8.41 11.30
N TRP A 38 1.23 -8.41 11.65
CA TRP A 38 2.32 -8.30 10.67
C TRP A 38 2.29 -9.43 9.63
N GLU A 39 1.69 -10.58 9.93
CA GLU A 39 1.49 -11.71 9.00
C GLU A 39 0.39 -11.45 7.98
N ARG A 40 -0.51 -10.50 8.23
CA ARG A 40 -1.63 -10.15 7.33
C ARG A 40 -1.40 -8.85 6.56
N ALA A 41 -0.20 -8.27 6.61
CA ALA A 41 0.12 -7.01 5.95
C ALA A 41 -0.16 -7.03 4.43
N LEU A 42 0.22 -8.10 3.71
CA LEU A 42 -0.04 -8.22 2.26
C LEU A 42 -1.53 -8.41 1.96
N TRP A 43 -2.27 -9.14 2.79
CA TRP A 43 -3.72 -9.28 2.65
C TRP A 43 -4.43 -7.93 2.78
N TRP A 44 -4.00 -7.11 3.75
CA TRP A 44 -4.52 -5.76 3.94
C TRP A 44 -4.15 -4.80 2.80
N TYR A 45 -3.02 -5.06 2.11
CA TYR A 45 -2.61 -4.33 0.92
C TYR A 45 -3.47 -4.64 -0.30
N THR A 46 -3.73 -5.92 -0.55
CA THR A 46 -4.50 -6.37 -1.72
C THR A 46 -6.00 -6.16 -1.54
N ARG A 47 -6.49 -6.13 -0.29
CA ARG A 47 -7.85 -5.68 0.02
C ARG A 47 -8.01 -4.21 -0.39
N GLN A 48 -9.13 -3.88 -1.03
CA GLN A 48 -9.51 -2.48 -1.31
C GLN A 48 -9.80 -1.71 -0.01
N SER A 49 -8.74 -1.32 0.68
CA SER A 49 -8.74 -0.69 1.99
C SER A 49 -8.14 0.71 1.92
N PHE A 50 -8.22 1.44 3.03
CA PHE A 50 -7.58 2.75 3.18
C PHE A 50 -6.05 2.68 3.06
N ILE A 51 -5.46 1.50 3.29
CA ILE A 51 -4.01 1.31 3.37
C ILE A 51 -3.36 1.41 1.99
N TYR A 52 -3.88 0.66 1.01
CA TYR A 52 -3.45 0.77 -0.38
C TYR A 52 -3.56 2.22 -0.87
N ARG A 53 -4.70 2.87 -0.60
CA ARG A 53 -4.97 4.23 -1.04
C ARG A 53 -4.00 5.22 -0.43
N MET A 54 -3.78 5.15 0.89
CA MET A 54 -2.83 6.02 1.57
C MET A 54 -1.40 5.83 1.07
N LEU A 55 -0.94 4.59 0.87
CA LEU A 55 0.38 4.35 0.31
C LEU A 55 0.51 4.93 -1.09
N MET A 56 -0.45 4.65 -1.96
CA MET A 56 -0.43 5.18 -3.33
C MET A 56 -0.47 6.71 -3.35
N THR A 57 -1.23 7.34 -2.45
CA THR A 57 -1.24 8.81 -2.29
C THR A 57 0.11 9.31 -1.79
N ALA A 58 0.69 8.70 -0.76
CA ALA A 58 1.98 9.08 -0.20
C ALA A 58 3.10 9.00 -1.26
N LEU A 59 3.12 7.94 -2.06
CA LEU A 59 4.06 7.76 -3.16
C LEU A 59 3.83 8.79 -4.28
N ARG A 60 2.58 9.04 -4.66
CA ARG A 60 2.23 10.01 -5.70
C ARG A 60 2.58 11.45 -5.33
N GLN A 61 2.37 11.81 -4.07
CA GLN A 61 2.66 13.14 -3.54
C GLN A 61 4.10 13.27 -3.02
N GLN A 62 4.88 12.18 -3.01
CA GLN A 62 6.22 12.12 -2.42
C GLN A 62 6.25 12.64 -0.97
N SER A 63 5.16 12.40 -0.22
CA SER A 63 5.02 12.91 1.15
C SER A 63 5.89 12.10 2.11
N ILE A 64 7.02 12.68 2.51
CA ILE A 64 7.97 12.06 3.45
C ILE A 64 7.28 11.73 4.77
N HIS A 65 6.42 12.62 5.27
CA HIS A 65 5.67 12.40 6.51
C HIS A 65 4.76 11.17 6.42
N LEU A 66 4.00 11.02 5.33
CA LEU A 66 3.12 9.86 5.14
C LEU A 66 3.90 8.57 4.92
N LEU A 67 4.99 8.62 4.15
CA LEU A 67 5.88 7.47 3.96
C LEU A 67 6.52 7.05 5.28
N PHE A 68 6.86 8.01 6.14
CA PHE A 68 7.40 7.72 7.47
C PHE A 68 6.34 7.07 8.35
N LEU A 69 5.08 7.53 8.37
CA LEU A 69 3.99 6.87 9.08
C LEU A 69 3.74 5.44 8.56
N LEU A 70 3.87 5.22 7.24
CA LEU A 70 3.69 3.92 6.59
C LEU A 70 4.91 3.00 6.68
N ARG A 71 6.03 3.44 7.29
CA ARG A 71 7.31 2.72 7.30
C ARG A 71 7.21 1.30 7.85
N PHE A 72 6.41 1.10 8.91
CA PHE A 72 6.24 -0.20 9.54
C PHE A 72 5.60 -1.19 8.57
N TRP A 73 4.63 -0.70 7.82
CA TRP A 73 3.85 -1.53 6.92
C TRP A 73 4.62 -1.82 5.63
N ILE A 74 5.40 -0.87 5.10
CA ILE A 74 6.35 -1.12 4.00
C ILE A 74 7.34 -2.22 4.36
N ARG A 75 7.90 -2.18 5.58
CA ARG A 75 8.80 -3.24 6.09
C ARG A 75 8.09 -4.60 6.19
N ASN A 76 6.84 -4.61 6.65
CA ASN A 76 6.07 -5.85 6.77
C ASN A 76 5.74 -6.44 5.39
N ILE A 77 5.39 -5.61 4.40
CA ILE A 77 5.21 -6.06 3.01
C ILE A 77 6.51 -6.62 2.44
N ASP A 78 7.63 -5.92 2.59
CA ASP A 78 8.93 -6.39 2.09
C ASP A 78 9.27 -7.78 2.64
N ARG A 79 9.06 -7.98 3.95
CA ARG A 79 9.26 -9.28 4.60
C ARG A 79 8.34 -10.36 4.02
N GLN A 80 7.06 -10.07 3.80
CA GLN A 80 6.12 -11.04 3.23
C GLN A 80 6.41 -11.35 1.77
N LEU A 81 6.77 -10.36 0.96
CA LEU A 81 7.12 -10.56 -0.45
C LEU A 81 8.37 -11.43 -0.60
N LYS A 82 9.36 -11.25 0.27
CA LYS A 82 10.55 -12.11 0.32
C LYS A 82 10.20 -13.56 0.66
N GLN A 83 9.21 -13.77 1.54
CA GLN A 83 8.73 -15.12 1.87
C GLN A 83 7.88 -15.74 0.76
N SER A 84 7.15 -14.92 -0.01
CA SER A 84 6.28 -15.36 -1.11
C SER A 84 6.92 -15.15 -2.49
N GLN A 85 8.25 -15.11 -2.56
CA GLN A 85 8.95 -14.79 -3.79
C GLN A 85 8.79 -15.92 -4.81
N CYS A 86 8.43 -15.56 -6.05
CA CYS A 86 8.43 -16.51 -7.15
C CYS A 86 9.88 -16.82 -7.54
N HIS A 87 10.28 -18.09 -7.43
CA HIS A 87 11.63 -18.54 -7.79
C HIS A 87 11.79 -18.85 -9.28
N VAL A 88 10.69 -18.83 -10.03
CA VAL A 88 10.69 -19.05 -11.48
C VAL A 88 10.46 -17.74 -12.22
N PRO A 89 11.11 -17.52 -13.38
CA PRO A 89 10.80 -16.39 -14.24
C PRO A 89 9.32 -16.42 -14.62
N MET A 90 8.58 -15.37 -14.27
CA MET A 90 7.17 -15.22 -14.59
C MET A 90 6.96 -14.02 -15.49
N ARG A 91 6.24 -14.21 -16.60
CA ARG A 91 5.77 -13.11 -17.43
C ARG A 91 4.52 -12.52 -16.81
N VAL A 92 4.57 -11.24 -16.47
CA VAL A 92 3.42 -10.48 -15.94
C VAL A 92 3.03 -9.39 -16.93
N PHE A 93 1.73 -9.11 -17.02
CA PHE A 93 1.21 -8.04 -17.85
C PHE A 93 0.57 -6.99 -16.95
N TRP A 94 0.89 -5.72 -17.18
CA TRP A 94 0.30 -4.59 -16.48
C TRP A 94 -0.25 -3.60 -17.51
N GLY A 95 -1.54 -3.28 -17.39
CA GLY A 95 -2.20 -2.33 -18.28
C GLY A 95 -1.80 -0.90 -17.92
N GLY A 96 -1.02 -0.27 -18.78
CA GLY A 96 -0.70 1.16 -18.70
C GLY A 96 -1.43 1.93 -19.79
N TRP A 97 -2.01 3.07 -19.45
CA TRP A 97 -2.38 4.06 -20.46
C TRP A 97 -1.11 4.77 -20.91
N LYS A 98 -0.78 4.64 -22.19
CA LYS A 98 0.31 5.34 -22.87
C LYS A 98 -0.30 6.32 -23.85
N SER A 99 0.33 7.49 -24.02
CA SER A 99 -0.01 8.35 -25.17
C SER A 99 0.41 7.64 -26.46
N ASN A 100 -0.24 7.95 -27.59
CA ASN A 100 0.13 7.33 -28.88
C ASN A 100 1.61 7.56 -29.23
N ASN A 101 2.16 8.74 -28.90
CA ASN A 101 3.57 9.04 -29.12
C ASN A 101 4.52 8.10 -28.33
N ASP A 102 4.18 7.78 -27.07
CA ASP A 102 4.98 6.86 -26.26
C ASP A 102 4.88 5.41 -26.76
N PHE A 103 3.78 5.07 -27.42
CA PHE A 103 3.59 3.74 -28.03
C PHE A 103 4.46 3.59 -29.29
N ASP A 104 4.51 4.62 -30.14
CA ASP A 104 5.31 4.62 -31.37
C ASP A 104 6.83 4.56 -31.08
N LEU A 105 7.28 5.23 -30.01
CA LEU A 105 8.67 5.15 -29.53
C LEU A 105 9.06 3.75 -29.04
N LEU A 106 8.11 3.00 -28.49
CA LEU A 106 8.35 1.62 -28.06
C LEU A 106 8.37 0.64 -29.24
N GLN A 107 7.59 0.88 -30.29
CA GLN A 107 7.61 0.07 -31.51
C GLN A 107 8.93 0.21 -32.29
N THR A 108 9.55 1.39 -32.24
CA THR A 108 10.80 1.69 -32.94
C THR A 108 12.07 1.26 -32.19
N SER A 109 11.94 0.74 -30.97
CA SER A 109 13.05 0.30 -30.11
C SER A 109 13.32 -1.22 -30.18
N VAL A 110 12.85 -1.90 -31.24
CA VAL A 110 13.08 -3.32 -31.53
C VAL A 110 13.98 -3.45 -32.75
#